data_AF-A0A7C3UME0-F1
#
_entry.id   AF-A0A7C3UME0-F1
#
_cell.length_a   1.000
_cell.length_b   1.000
_cell.length_c   1.000
_cell.angle_alpha   90.00
_cell.angle_beta   90.00
_cell.angle_gamma   90.00
#
_symmetry.space_group_name_H-M   'P 1'
#
loop_
_entity.id
_entity.type
_entity.pdbx_description
1 polymer ?
#
loop_
_entity_poly.entity_id
_entity_poly.type
_entity_poly.pdbx_seq_one_letter_code
_entity_poly.pdbx_strand_id
1 'polypeptide(L)' 'MPMTVTEKIIARHAGRDEVVPGELVNVRCDVVLGNDITAPLAIAEFE' A
#
# COMPACT_ATOMS: atom_id res chain seq x y z
N MET A 1 2.61 11.20 19.22
CA MET A 1 3.44 12.17 18.45
C MET A 1 2.64 12.58 17.22
N PRO A 2 2.80 13.79 16.66
CA PRO A 2 2.08 14.15 15.43
C PRO A 2 2.55 13.27 14.26
N MET A 3 1.61 12.57 13.61
CA MET A 3 1.89 11.79 12.39
C MET A 3 2.24 12.71 11.20
N THR A 4 3.20 12.28 10.39
CA THR A 4 3.51 12.81 9.06
C THR A 4 2.34 12.60 8.08
N VAL A 5 2.43 13.21 6.90
CA VAL A 5 1.42 12.98 5.83
C VAL A 5 1.44 11.52 5.35
N THR A 6 2.61 10.90 5.24
CA THR A 6 2.76 9.50 4.82
C THR A 6 2.12 8.55 5.81
N GLU A 7 2.39 8.71 7.11
CA GLU A 7 1.77 7.89 8.16
C GLU A 7 0.25 8.05 8.18
N LYS A 8 -0.29 9.26 7.96
CA LYS A 8 -1.74 9.49 7.86
C LYS A 8 -2.39 8.78 6.67
N ILE A 9 -1.75 8.80 5.50
CA ILE A 9 -2.25 8.09 4.30
C ILE A 9 -2.26 6.58 4.56
N ILE A 10 -1.16 6.05 5.10
CA ILE A 10 -1.03 4.63 5.43
C ILE A 10 -2.05 4.22 6.50
N ALA A 11 -2.17 4.96 7.60
CA ALA A 11 -3.13 4.70 8.67
C ALA A 11 -4.57 4.66 8.14
N ARG A 12 -4.94 5.64 7.29
CA ARG A 12 -6.26 5.68 6.64
C ARG A 12 -6.52 4.44 5.78
N HIS A 13 -5.59 4.04 4.92
CA HIS A 13 -5.77 2.86 4.05
C HIS A 13 -5.59 1.53 4.76
N ALA A 14 -4.99 1.53 5.96
CA ALA A 14 -4.94 0.40 6.88
C ALA A 14 -6.19 0.29 7.77
N GLY A 15 -7.06 1.30 7.79
CA GLY A 15 -8.22 1.36 8.68
C GLY A 15 -7.84 1.53 10.16
N ARG A 16 -6.77 2.28 10.44
CA ARG A 16 -6.19 2.48 11.78
C ARG A 16 -6.16 3.96 12.16
N ASP A 17 -6.20 4.22 13.46
CA ASP A 17 -6.13 5.58 14.00
C ASP A 17 -4.69 6.16 13.94
N GLU A 18 -3.68 5.29 14.06
CA GLU A 18 -2.27 5.64 13.94
C GLU A 18 -1.41 4.49 13.42
N VAL A 19 -0.23 4.85 12.88
CA VAL A 19 0.86 3.93 12.52
C VAL A 19 2.19 4.59 12.88
N VAL A 20 3.24 3.77 13.05
CA VAL A 20 4.59 4.23 13.38
C VAL A 20 5.66 3.66 12.43
N PRO A 21 6.84 4.30 12.30
CA PRO A 21 7.91 3.78 11.46
C PRO A 21 8.39 2.40 11.92
N GLY A 22 8.61 1.49 10.96
CA GLY A 22 9.04 0.11 11.22
C GLY A 22 7.89 -0.88 11.46
N GLU A 23 6.65 -0.40 11.51
CA GLU A 23 5.48 -1.24 11.65
C GLU A 23 5.10 -1.93 10.33
N LEU A 24 4.74 -3.22 10.38
CA LEU A 24 4.16 -3.94 9.25
C LEU A 24 2.64 -3.74 9.24
N VAL A 25 2.10 -3.27 8.11
CA VAL A 25 0.66 -3.01 7.95
C VAL A 25 0.14 -3.55 6.63
N ASN A 26 -1.12 -3.98 6.62
CA ASN A 26 -1.86 -4.28 5.40
C ASN A 26 -2.70 -3.06 5.03
N VAL A 27 -2.63 -2.65 3.76
CA VAL A 27 -3.38 -1.52 3.23
C VAL A 27 -4.12 -1.91 1.97
N ARG A 28 -5.25 -1.26 1.69
CA ARG A 28 -5.91 -1.38 0.39
C ARG A 28 -5.23 -0.44 -0.61
N CYS A 29 -4.75 -0.99 -1.73
CA CYS A 29 -4.30 -0.19 -2.86
C CYS A 29 -5.51 0.37 -3.61
N ASP A 30 -5.51 1.69 -3.89
CA ASP A 30 -6.58 2.32 -4.66
C ASP A 30 -6.40 2.15 -6.18
N VAL A 31 -5.14 2.19 -6.65
CA VAL A 31 -4.76 2.01 -8.06
C VAL A 31 -3.47 1.21 -8.11
N VAL A 32 -3.39 0.26 -9.04
CA VAL A 32 -2.18 -0.49 -9.37
C VAL A 32 -1.90 -0.31 -10.85
N LEU A 33 -0.68 0.06 -11.20
CA LEU A 33 -0.23 0.26 -12.58
C LEU A 33 0.88 -0.73 -12.90
N GLY A 34 0.69 -1.54 -13.94
CA GLY A 34 1.72 -2.41 -14.49
C GLY A 34 2.28 -1.85 -15.80
N ASN A 35 3.57 -2.07 -16.06
CA ASN A 35 4.19 -1.73 -17.34
C ASN A 35 4.24 -2.94 -18.29
N ASP A 36 4.57 -2.68 -19.56
CA ASP A 36 4.69 -3.64 -20.66
C ASP A 36 5.46 -4.94 -20.34
N ILE A 37 6.58 -4.86 -19.62
CA ILE A 37 7.40 -6.04 -19.29
C ILE A 37 6.93 -6.74 -18.01
N THR A 38 6.51 -6.00 -16.98
CA THR A 38 6.19 -6.61 -15.67
C THR A 38 4.74 -7.03 -15.54
N ALA A 39 3.81 -6.35 -16.22
CA ALA A 39 2.39 -6.64 -16.14
C ALA A 39 2.04 -8.05 -16.64
N PRO A 40 2.57 -8.55 -17.79
CA PRO A 40 2.24 -9.90 -18.24
C PRO A 40 2.67 -10.97 -17.24
N LEU A 41 3.86 -10.82 -16.63
CA LEU A 41 4.35 -11.76 -15.61
C LEU A 41 3.49 -11.69 -14.34
N ALA A 42 3.16 -10.48 -13.86
CA ALA A 42 2.32 -10.32 -12.69
C ALA A 42 0.91 -10.91 -12.91
N ILE A 43 0.32 -10.74 -14.10
CA ILE A 43 -1.00 -11.29 -14.45
C ILE A 43 -0.98 -12.83 -14.46
N ALA A 44 0.08 -13.44 -14.99
CA ALA A 44 0.22 -14.90 -15.03
C ALA A 44 0.21 -15.57 -13.64
N GLU A 45 0.58 -14.84 -12.58
CA GLU A 45 0.50 -15.35 -11.19
C GLU A 45 -0.93 -15.37 -10.62
N PHE A 46 -1.91 -14.79 -11.33
CA PHE A 46 -3.32 -14.78 -10.92
C PHE A 46 -4.21 -15.73 -11.75
N GLU A 47 -3.66 -16.41 -12.76
CA GLU A 47 -4.34 -17.45 -13.57
C GLU A 47 -4.10 -18.86 -13.01
#